data_AF-A0A7C3IRA8-F1
#
_entry.id   AF-A0A7C3IRA8-F1
#
_cell.length_a   1.000
_cell.length_b   1.000
_cell.length_c   1.000
_cell.angle_alpha   90.00
_cell.angle_beta   90.00
_cell.angle_gamma   90.00
#
_symmetry.space_group_name_H-M   'P 1'
#
loop_
_entity.id
_entity.type
_entity.pdbx_description
1 polymer ?
#
loop_
_entity_poly.entity_id
_entity_poly.type
_entity_poly.pdbx_seq_one_letter_code
_entity_poly.pdbx_strand_id
1 'polypeptide(L)'
;MEAMALESLVASAWRLDGFLTVVRHPLRLKGGYSDVDVVAVRGDGTVRIAECKARGPAQRVYVDRGDGQGWSGWRMHGVALANLGRLWRKDQARWLPAIEDVNALEFYLVGNV
;
A
#
# COMPACT_ATOMS: atom_id res chain seq x y z
N MET A 1 6.63 11.43 16.86
CA MET A 1 5.99 10.21 17.39
C MET A 1 5.56 9.39 16.17
N GLU A 2 6.09 8.18 16.04
CA GLU A 2 6.38 7.53 14.75
C GLU A 2 5.13 6.94 14.06
N ALA A 3 4.91 7.34 12.82
CA ALA A 3 4.02 6.69 11.86
C ALA A 3 4.64 5.36 11.34
N MET A 4 5.14 4.50 12.24
CA MET A 4 5.74 3.20 11.89
C MET A 4 4.96 2.00 12.47
N ALA A 5 3.92 2.27 13.28
CA ALA A 5 3.10 1.24 13.89
C ALA A 5 2.02 0.69 12.94
N LEU A 6 1.45 1.54 12.06
CA LEU A 6 0.27 1.14 11.29
C LEU A 6 0.64 0.27 10.08
N GLU A 7 1.69 0.64 9.36
CA GLU A 7 2.25 -0.12 8.24
C GLU A 7 2.70 -1.51 8.73
N SER A 8 3.32 -1.56 9.90
CA SER A 8 3.75 -2.81 10.54
C SER A 8 2.56 -3.68 10.96
N LEU A 9 1.48 -3.07 11.46
CA LEU A 9 0.24 -3.78 11.81
C LEU A 9 -0.42 -4.39 10.57
N VAL A 10 -0.57 -3.59 9.50
CA VAL A 10 -1.15 -4.05 8.22
C VAL A 10 -0.30 -5.16 7.61
N ALA A 11 1.02 -4.97 7.55
CA ALA A 11 1.94 -5.99 7.05
C ALA A 11 1.85 -7.29 7.86
N SER A 12 1.76 -7.20 9.19
CA SER A 12 1.63 -8.38 10.05
C SER A 12 0.31 -9.11 9.82
N ALA A 13 -0.81 -8.38 9.71
CA ALA A 13 -2.10 -8.97 9.40
C ALA A 13 -2.07 -9.71 8.05
N TRP A 14 -1.50 -9.10 7.01
CA TRP A 14 -1.41 -9.75 5.70
C TRP A 14 -0.43 -10.93 5.65
N ARG A 15 0.63 -10.92 6.46
CA ARG A 15 1.49 -12.11 6.62
C ARG A 15 0.71 -13.29 7.18
N LEU A 16 -0.22 -13.06 8.12
CA LEU A 16 -1.11 -14.11 8.64
C LEU A 16 -2.06 -14.66 7.55
N ASP A 17 -2.42 -13.83 6.57
CA ASP A 17 -3.19 -14.23 5.38
C ASP A 17 -2.33 -14.92 4.29
N GLY A 18 -1.05 -15.19 4.56
CA GLY A 18 -0.14 -15.87 3.65
C GLY A 18 0.54 -14.97 2.61
N PHE A 19 0.58 -13.65 2.83
CA PHE A 19 1.31 -12.73 1.95
C PHE A 19 2.76 -12.52 2.40
N LEU A 20 3.66 -12.34 1.44
CA LEU A 20 4.96 -11.72 1.64
C LEU A 20 4.79 -10.20 1.56
N THR A 21 5.25 -9.47 2.58
CA THR A 21 4.97 -8.03 2.70
C THR A 21 6.24 -7.20 2.85
N VAL A 22 6.28 -6.05 2.17
CA VAL A 22 7.28 -5.00 2.31
C VAL A 22 6.60 -3.72 2.79
N VAL A 23 7.20 -3.03 3.76
CA VAL A 23 6.74 -1.72 4.25
C VAL A 23 7.62 -0.60 3.71
N ARG A 24 7.04 0.58 3.48
CA ARG A 24 7.72 1.81 3.06
C ARG A 24 8.60 1.59 1.82
N HIS A 25 8.06 0.92 0.81
CA HIS A 25 8.81 0.61 -0.41
C HIS A 25 9.06 1.90 -1.22
N PRO A 26 10.32 2.28 -1.48
CA PRO A 26 10.63 3.55 -2.12
C PRO A 26 10.17 3.57 -3.58
N LEU A 27 9.55 4.69 -3.98
CA LEU A 27 9.17 4.99 -5.36
C LEU A 27 9.94 6.20 -5.88
N ARG A 28 10.67 6.02 -6.98
CA ARG A 28 11.41 7.12 -7.63
C ARG A 28 10.48 7.93 -8.54
N LEU A 29 10.45 9.24 -8.30
CA LEU A 29 9.66 10.21 -9.07
C LEU A 29 10.58 11.14 -9.88
N LYS A 30 10.04 11.82 -10.89
CA LYS A 30 10.81 12.71 -11.79
C LYS A 30 11.50 13.86 -11.03
N GLY A 31 10.95 14.26 -9.89
CA GLY A 31 11.46 15.36 -9.06
C GLY A 31 11.78 14.98 -7.61
N GLY A 32 11.92 13.68 -7.30
CA GLY A 32 12.22 13.25 -5.93
C GLY A 32 11.88 11.79 -5.64
N TYR A 33 11.53 11.53 -4.38
CA TYR A 33 11.15 10.21 -3.90
C TYR A 33 9.80 10.30 -3.19
N SER A 34 9.04 9.22 -3.31
CA SER A 34 7.88 8.90 -2.50
C SER A 34 8.07 7.45 -2.04
N ASP A 35 7.08 6.88 -1.39
CA ASP A 35 7.09 5.49 -1.00
C ASP A 35 5.67 4.95 -0.93
N VAL A 36 5.54 3.64 -1.07
CA VAL A 36 4.29 2.92 -0.83
C VAL A 36 4.32 2.35 0.57
N ASP A 37 3.31 2.69 1.37
CA ASP A 37 3.31 2.37 2.80
C ASP A 37 3.39 0.86 3.05
N VAL A 38 2.57 0.05 2.36
CA VAL A 38 2.69 -1.42 2.39
C VAL A 38 2.39 -2.02 1.03
N VAL A 39 3.23 -2.96 0.61
CA VAL A 39 3.00 -3.80 -0.58
C VAL A 39 3.12 -5.26 -0.20
N ALA A 40 2.19 -6.08 -0.67
CA ALA A 40 2.12 -7.48 -0.34
C ALA A 40 1.82 -8.34 -1.55
N VAL A 41 2.45 -9.51 -1.62
CA VAL A 41 2.32 -10.48 -2.72
C VAL A 41 2.02 -11.85 -2.15
N ARG A 42 1.09 -12.56 -2.77
CA ARG A 42 0.80 -13.97 -2.47
C ARG A 42 1.07 -14.84 -3.69
N GLY A 43 1.38 -16.12 -3.46
CA GLY A 43 1.75 -17.09 -4.51
C GLY A 43 0.68 -17.36 -5.56
N ASP A 44 -0.55 -16.89 -5.36
CA ASP A 44 -1.64 -16.97 -6.34
C ASP A 44 -1.71 -15.75 -7.27
N GLY A 45 -0.72 -14.86 -7.24
CA GLY A 45 -0.68 -13.65 -8.06
C GLY A 45 -1.53 -12.49 -7.51
N THR A 46 -2.05 -12.59 -6.28
CA THR A 46 -2.70 -11.45 -5.61
C THR A 46 -1.65 -10.46 -5.10
N VAL A 47 -1.80 -9.19 -5.47
CA VAL A 47 -1.02 -8.08 -4.94
C VAL A 47 -1.92 -7.15 -4.13
N ARG A 48 -1.60 -6.92 -2.85
CA ARG A 48 -2.26 -5.91 -2.02
C ARG A 48 -1.34 -4.71 -1.83
N ILE A 49 -1.95 -3.53 -1.87
CA ILE A 49 -1.28 -2.27 -1.61
C ILE A 49 -2.08 -1.51 -0.56
N ALA A 50 -1.42 -0.98 0.46
CA ALA A 50 -2.06 -0.10 1.43
C ALA A 50 -1.38 1.25 1.47
N GLU A 51 -2.21 2.28 1.63
CA GLU A 51 -1.81 3.60 2.10
C GLU A 51 -2.26 3.75 3.56
N CYS A 52 -1.32 4.05 4.45
CA CYS A 52 -1.53 4.14 5.89
C CYS A 52 -1.50 5.60 6.33
N LYS A 53 -2.55 6.04 7.05
CA LYS A 53 -2.65 7.41 7.56
C LYS A 53 -3.22 7.40 8.97
N ALA A 54 -2.32 7.50 9.95
CA ALA A 54 -2.66 7.67 11.35
C ALA A 54 -2.40 9.11 11.82
N ARG A 55 -3.28 9.66 12.65
CA ARG A 55 -3.10 10.94 13.35
C ARG A 55 -3.31 10.77 14.85
N GLY A 56 -2.36 11.28 15.64
CA GLY A 56 -2.45 11.27 17.11
C GLY A 56 -2.49 9.85 17.71
N PRO A 57 -2.78 9.73 19.02
CA PRO A 57 -2.93 8.44 19.68
C PRO A 57 -4.25 7.78 19.26
N ALA A 58 -4.17 6.91 18.26
CA ALA A 58 -5.31 6.13 17.78
C ALA A 58 -5.48 4.84 18.61
N GLN A 59 -6.69 4.55 19.07
CA GLN A 59 -7.03 3.24 19.67
C GLN A 59 -7.70 2.29 18.66
N ARG A 60 -8.13 2.81 17.51
CA ARG A 60 -8.82 2.06 16.47
C ARG A 60 -8.28 2.48 15.13
N VAL A 61 -8.29 1.53 14.19
CA VAL A 61 -7.96 1.73 12.79
C VAL A 61 -9.09 1.15 11.96
N TYR A 62 -9.46 1.85 10.92
CA TYR A 62 -10.47 1.48 9.95
C TYR A 62 -9.76 1.13 8.64
N VAL A 63 -10.34 0.17 7.92
CA VAL A 63 -9.83 -0.32 6.65
C VAL A 63 -10.93 -0.12 5.61
N ASP A 64 -10.58 0.54 4.52
CA ASP A 64 -11.43 0.70 3.36
C ASP A 64 -10.77 0.03 2.16
N ARG A 65 -11.51 -0.80 1.44
CA ARG A 65 -11.05 -1.45 0.21
C ARG A 65 -11.39 -0.51 -0.91
N GLY A 66 -10.42 0.34 -1.27
CA GLY A 66 -10.62 1.51 -2.13
C GLY A 66 -11.23 1.13 -3.48
N ASP A 67 -12.54 1.31 -3.60
CA ASP A 67 -13.33 1.18 -4.83
C ASP A 67 -13.31 2.47 -5.68
N GLY A 68 -12.55 3.47 -5.25
CA GLY A 68 -12.44 4.78 -5.88
C GLY A 68 -13.22 5.90 -5.18
N GLN A 69 -14.01 5.61 -4.14
CA GLN A 69 -14.75 6.61 -3.36
C GLN A 69 -14.23 6.78 -1.92
N GLY A 70 -12.90 6.68 -1.74
CA GLY A 70 -12.25 6.80 -0.43
C GLY A 70 -12.71 8.00 0.40
N TRP A 71 -12.46 7.95 1.71
CA TRP A 71 -12.97 8.91 2.70
C TRP A 71 -12.95 10.37 2.19
N SER A 72 -14.10 11.04 2.22
CA SER A 72 -14.37 12.33 1.54
C SER A 72 -13.39 13.48 1.84
N GLY A 73 -12.61 13.40 2.91
CA GLY A 73 -11.53 14.34 3.26
C GLY A 73 -10.16 14.03 2.64
N TRP A 74 -9.96 12.84 2.07
CA TRP A 74 -8.70 12.34 1.52
C TRP A 74 -8.81 12.21 0.00
N ARG A 75 -8.79 13.34 -0.71
CA ARG A 75 -8.62 13.40 -2.19
C ARG A 75 -7.30 12.78 -2.70
N MET A 76 -6.52 12.14 -1.84
CA MET A 76 -5.21 11.53 -2.14
C MET A 76 -5.30 10.22 -2.94
N HIS A 77 -6.49 9.63 -3.06
CA HIS A 77 -6.70 8.39 -3.83
C HIS A 77 -6.24 8.52 -5.28
N GLY A 78 -6.59 9.63 -5.96
CA GLY A 78 -6.21 9.84 -7.36
C GLY A 78 -4.69 9.97 -7.56
N VAL A 79 -3.98 10.58 -6.61
CA VAL A 79 -2.54 10.81 -6.72
C VAL A 79 -1.73 9.57 -6.31
N ALA A 80 -2.17 8.84 -5.28
CA ALA A 80 -1.54 7.59 -4.86
C ALA A 80 -1.70 6.52 -5.94
N LEU A 81 -2.93 6.31 -6.42
CA LEU A 81 -3.22 5.35 -7.51
C LEU A 81 -2.48 5.71 -8.81
N ALA A 82 -2.40 6.99 -9.17
CA ALA A 82 -1.70 7.43 -10.38
C ALA A 82 -0.21 7.06 -10.40
N ASN A 83 0.40 6.81 -9.23
CA ASN A 83 1.81 6.45 -9.13
C ASN A 83 2.05 4.95 -8.94
N LEU A 84 1.02 4.12 -8.69
CA LEU A 84 1.21 2.69 -8.45
C LEU A 84 1.81 1.95 -9.64
N GLY A 85 1.46 2.34 -10.87
CA GLY A 85 2.07 1.77 -12.08
C GLY A 85 3.59 1.95 -12.14
N ARG A 86 4.17 2.82 -11.30
CA ARG A 86 5.63 2.97 -11.19
C ARG A 86 6.29 1.78 -10.50
N LEU A 87 5.59 1.03 -9.64
CA LEU A 87 6.12 -0.16 -8.97
C LEU A 87 6.67 -1.20 -9.97
N TRP A 88 6.02 -1.32 -11.11
CA TRP A 88 6.40 -2.25 -12.19
C TRP A 88 7.35 -1.65 -13.21
N ARG A 89 7.89 -0.44 -13.00
CA ARG A 89 8.97 0.05 -13.85
C ARG A 89 10.23 -0.77 -13.62
N LYS A 90 10.96 -1.01 -14.71
CA LYS A 90 12.29 -1.63 -14.70
C LYS A 90 13.14 -0.93 -13.61
N ASP A 91 13.57 -1.71 -12.62
CA ASP A 91 14.40 -1.32 -11.46
C ASP A 91 13.71 -0.69 -10.23
N GLN A 92 12.37 -0.68 -10.14
CA GLN A 92 11.68 -0.24 -8.89
C GLN A 92 11.50 -1.39 -7.89
N ALA A 93 10.85 -2.48 -8.29
CA ALA A 93 10.54 -3.60 -7.39
C ALA A 93 10.73 -4.96 -8.07
N ARG A 94 11.98 -5.44 -8.17
CA ARG A 94 12.30 -6.72 -8.84
C ARG A 94 11.73 -7.96 -8.16
N TRP A 95 11.27 -7.81 -6.92
CA TRP A 95 10.66 -8.87 -6.12
C TRP A 95 9.13 -8.95 -6.33
N LEU A 96 8.52 -7.95 -6.99
CA LEU A 96 7.12 -8.05 -7.41
C LEU A 96 6.99 -9.07 -8.55
N PRO A 97 5.84 -9.77 -8.63
CA PRO A 97 5.51 -10.52 -9.82
C PRO A 97 5.46 -9.58 -11.04
N ALA A 98 5.75 -10.13 -12.21
CA ALA A 98 5.56 -9.40 -13.45
C ALA A 98 4.09 -8.97 -13.57
N ILE A 99 3.80 -7.85 -14.24
CA ILE A 99 2.44 -7.31 -14.26
C ILE A 99 1.45 -8.27 -14.93
N GLU A 100 1.94 -9.03 -15.89
CA GLU A 100 1.25 -10.13 -16.58
C GLU A 100 0.92 -11.33 -15.68
N ASP A 101 1.65 -11.50 -14.57
CA ASP A 101 1.43 -12.56 -13.58
C ASP A 101 0.52 -12.11 -12.42
N VAL A 102 0.06 -10.85 -12.43
CA VAL A 102 -0.85 -10.31 -11.41
C VAL A 102 -2.29 -10.70 -11.75
N ASN A 103 -2.87 -11.58 -10.93
CA ASN A 103 -4.26 -12.03 -11.08
C ASN A 103 -5.27 -11.09 -10.41
N ALA A 104 -4.86 -10.42 -9.33
CA ALA A 104 -5.70 -9.48 -8.61
C ALA A 104 -4.85 -8.37 -8.00
N LEU A 105 -5.29 -7.11 -8.19
CA LEU A 105 -4.71 -5.95 -7.54
C LEU A 105 -5.73 -5.36 -6.57
N GLU A 106 -5.42 -5.37 -5.28
CA GLU A 106 -6.28 -4.86 -4.22
C GLU A 106 -5.63 -3.63 -3.57
N PHE A 107 -6.39 -2.53 -3.47
CA PHE A 107 -5.92 -1.32 -2.83
C PHE A 107 -6.70 -1.07 -1.53
N TYR A 108 -5.99 -0.69 -0.48
CA TYR A 108 -6.54 -0.45 0.85
C TYR A 108 -6.12 0.93 1.36
N LEU A 109 -7.08 1.63 1.96
CA LEU A 109 -6.80 2.77 2.82
C LEU A 109 -6.91 2.30 4.26
N VAL A 110 -5.90 2.58 5.06
CA VAL A 110 -5.88 2.22 6.49
C VAL A 110 -5.60 3.45 7.31
N GLY A 111 -6.48 3.77 8.26
CA GLY A 111 -6.30 4.97 9.08
C GLY A 111 -7.26 5.06 10.26
N ASN A 112 -7.18 6.14 11.02
CA ASN A 112 -7.94 6.31 12.27
C ASN A 112 -8.82 7.56 12.32
N VAL A 113 -9.18 8.14 11.17
CA VAL A 113 -10.06 9.31 11.14
C VAL A 113 -11.51 8.96 11.40
#